data_AF-A0AAD5XVR2-F1
#
_entry.id   AF-A0AAD5XVR2-F1
#
_cell.length_a   1.000
_cell.length_b   1.000
_cell.length_c   1.000
_cell.angle_alpha   90.00
_cell.angle_beta   90.00
_cell.angle_gamma   90.00
#
_symmetry.space_group_name_H-M   'P 1'
#
loop_
_entity.id
_entity.type
_entity.pdbx_description
1 polymer ?
#
loop_
_entity_poly.entity_id
_entity_poly.type
_entity_poly.pdbx_seq_one_letter_code
_entity_poly.pdbx_strand_id
1 'polypeptide(L)'
;MGHAILGSVLIIAVFFQAAFGGFTRLGMIREDIRSYKLLKFIHRYNGLAIVTAAIVQVGLGLYILYPYYESRGLEFWILYIAVAGFWVILFFVSEIYYIKNIVGNTVSNEENKKLLGKGEKIPASRLNDLVKYQDKNNLDSEEKVLYTWQEIDEEVKNGRILVVSNGKYIYDASQWITSHPGGKLILYSVAGTDISLDYFYEAGFDASQFAPKQIAPKHRDDRGNIPQSTSLSRPQQAQRRLTLENFKQPIVNLSEKDWALVVRSRRTHIHTKLALERLSLLQVGELKREVDDGYSSNRTLATNGSLIFNPYEYRRYGMTEKVLLTDDGKSNFIFWKLKFTLLYPYDYRENQPTTFSNGEAIQIQVRLPSGKVIDRYYTAISGNIACFDILVKVKVNGEMTPFLNKCRPGERQFKIRGPFGTSLVKAPNQPDNYMPNTLVYIAAGSGLTPFLQILNTMILPLYEPLEVWEAFTPANSDEVPLNAGDYVVSYVITTTRFGRNFKMILINCIQSTSDIVGLELLDAAMITYPNQIEVHHLVSDFDRGIRDGVSGYIRDGKINEVILGEILSSVNN
;
A
#
# COMPACT_ATOMS: atom_id res chain seq x y z
N MET A 1 20.10 -23.73 49.97
CA MET A 1 20.05 -24.54 48.73
C MET A 1 19.25 -23.87 47.61
N GLY A 2 18.06 -23.32 47.88
CA GLY A 2 17.21 -22.67 46.88
C GLY A 2 17.88 -21.55 46.05
N HIS A 3 18.69 -20.68 46.67
CA HIS A 3 19.42 -19.62 45.96
C HIS A 3 20.43 -20.16 44.95
N ALA A 4 21.18 -21.22 45.28
CA ALA A 4 22.19 -21.77 44.36
C ALA A 4 21.52 -22.39 43.12
N ILE A 5 20.46 -23.17 43.32
CA ILE A 5 19.72 -23.82 42.24
C ILE A 5 19.05 -22.77 41.34
N LEU A 6 18.34 -21.80 41.91
CA LEU A 6 17.68 -20.74 41.15
C LEU A 6 18.69 -19.87 40.38
N GLY A 7 19.86 -19.59 40.97
CA GLY A 7 20.94 -18.86 40.31
C GLY A 7 21.48 -19.57 39.07
N SER A 8 21.75 -20.88 39.15
CA SER A 8 22.20 -21.67 38.00
C SER A 8 21.16 -21.71 36.87
N VAL A 9 19.87 -21.85 37.22
CA VAL A 9 18.76 -21.84 36.24
C VAL A 9 18.65 -20.47 35.56
N LEU A 10 18.78 -19.38 36.31
CA LEU A 10 18.72 -18.01 35.77
C LEU A 10 19.83 -17.75 34.75
N ILE A 11 21.06 -18.22 34.98
CA ILE A 11 22.16 -18.05 34.04
C ILE A 11 21.84 -18.73 32.70
N ILE A 12 21.34 -19.98 32.74
CA ILE A 12 20.94 -20.72 31.54
C ILE A 12 19.79 -19.99 30.83
N ALA A 13 18.79 -19.51 31.57
CA ALA A 13 17.67 -18.76 31.01
C ALA A 13 18.11 -17.46 30.32
N VAL A 14 19.09 -16.74 30.87
CA VAL A 14 19.69 -15.53 30.26
C VAL A 14 20.38 -15.87 28.94
N PHE A 15 21.10 -16.99 28.85
CA PHE A 15 21.68 -17.45 27.58
C PHE A 15 20.60 -17.75 26.53
N PHE A 16 19.52 -18.43 26.90
CA PHE A 16 18.38 -18.64 26.00
C PHE A 16 17.72 -17.32 25.59
N GLN A 17 17.57 -16.37 26.52
CA GLN A 17 17.03 -15.05 26.25
C GLN A 17 17.87 -14.28 25.23
N ALA A 18 19.20 -14.33 25.37
CA ALA A 18 20.15 -13.72 24.44
C ALA A 18 20.11 -14.40 23.06
N ALA A 19 20.05 -15.74 23.02
CA ALA A 19 19.92 -16.49 21.77
C ALA A 19 18.62 -16.16 21.02
N PHE A 20 17.47 -16.17 21.72
CA PHE A 20 16.18 -15.79 21.12
C PHE A 20 16.14 -14.33 20.68
N GLY A 21 16.78 -13.43 21.43
CA GLY A 21 16.98 -12.04 21.01
C GLY A 21 17.81 -11.92 19.73
N GLY A 22 18.90 -12.69 19.64
CA GLY A 22 19.76 -12.79 18.45
C GLY A 22 19.02 -13.31 17.23
N PHE A 23 18.26 -14.40 17.35
CA PHE A 23 17.43 -14.94 16.28
C PHE A 23 16.33 -13.98 15.84
N THR A 24 15.69 -13.28 16.77
CA THR A 24 14.72 -12.23 16.45
C THR A 24 15.37 -11.10 15.65
N ARG A 25 16.61 -10.70 16.01
CA ARG A 25 17.37 -9.66 15.31
C ARG A 25 17.82 -10.08 13.90
N LEU A 26 18.44 -11.25 13.76
CA LEU A 26 18.80 -11.84 12.45
C LEU A 26 17.57 -11.99 11.56
N GLY A 27 16.45 -12.26 12.20
CA GLY A 27 15.19 -12.40 11.57
C GLY A 27 14.63 -11.15 10.92
N MET A 28 14.65 -10.04 11.65
CA MET A 28 14.26 -8.73 11.10
C MET A 28 15.14 -8.31 9.92
N ILE A 29 16.37 -8.82 9.84
CA ILE A 29 17.30 -8.59 8.71
C ILE A 29 16.89 -9.42 7.47
N ARG A 30 16.34 -10.64 7.65
CA ARG A 30 15.95 -11.54 6.55
C ARG A 30 14.48 -11.44 6.11
N GLU A 31 13.72 -10.50 6.67
CA GLU A 31 12.31 -10.24 6.36
C GLU A 31 11.32 -11.44 6.47
N ASP A 32 11.71 -12.58 7.07
CA ASP A 32 10.85 -13.77 7.16
C ASP A 32 9.86 -13.76 8.35
N ILE A 33 8.74 -13.07 8.19
CA ILE A 33 7.77 -12.70 9.23
C ILE A 33 7.27 -13.86 10.12
N ARG A 34 7.24 -15.10 9.60
CA ARG A 34 6.47 -16.19 10.21
C ARG A 34 7.16 -16.80 11.44
N SER A 35 8.48 -16.95 11.37
CA SER A 35 9.28 -17.51 12.46
C SER A 35 9.37 -16.58 13.67
N TYR A 36 9.12 -15.26 13.50
CA TYR A 36 9.32 -14.28 14.58
C TYR A 36 8.20 -14.17 15.59
N LYS A 37 6.95 -14.56 15.27
CA LYS A 37 5.86 -14.37 16.23
C LYS A 37 6.04 -15.25 17.47
N LEU A 38 6.35 -16.53 17.26
CA LEU A 38 6.63 -17.46 18.35
C LEU A 38 7.92 -17.10 19.08
N LEU A 39 9.00 -16.80 18.33
CA LEU A 39 10.27 -16.36 18.92
C LEU A 39 10.14 -15.08 19.76
N LYS A 40 9.40 -14.07 19.28
CA LYS A 40 9.12 -12.84 20.05
C LYS A 40 8.24 -13.11 21.27
N PHE A 41 7.24 -13.98 21.13
CA PHE A 41 6.40 -14.39 22.26
C PHE A 41 7.26 -15.06 23.34
N ILE A 42 8.03 -16.10 22.98
CA ILE A 42 8.93 -16.80 23.90
C ILE A 42 9.93 -15.82 24.52
N HIS A 43 10.57 -14.96 23.73
CA HIS A 43 11.52 -13.95 24.24
C HIS A 43 10.86 -12.97 25.22
N ARG A 44 9.64 -12.50 24.95
CA ARG A 44 8.93 -11.57 25.85
C ARG A 44 8.61 -12.22 27.19
N TYR A 45 8.03 -13.42 27.17
CA TYR A 45 7.62 -14.11 28.39
C TYR A 45 8.81 -14.66 29.18
N ASN A 46 9.83 -15.19 28.50
CA ASN A 46 11.07 -15.62 29.14
C ASN A 46 11.82 -14.43 29.77
N GLY A 47 11.85 -13.28 29.11
CA GLY A 47 12.42 -12.05 29.67
C GLY A 47 11.72 -11.60 30.96
N LEU A 48 10.38 -11.59 30.96
CA LEU A 48 9.60 -11.28 32.15
C LEU A 48 9.88 -12.28 33.29
N ALA A 49 9.87 -13.58 32.98
CA ALA A 49 10.14 -14.64 33.95
C ALA A 49 11.53 -14.51 34.58
N ILE A 50 12.56 -14.21 33.78
CA ILE A 50 13.93 -13.99 34.27
C ILE A 50 13.99 -12.80 35.23
N VAL A 51 13.36 -11.67 34.90
CA VAL A 51 13.35 -10.48 35.77
C VAL A 51 12.66 -10.78 37.11
N THR A 52 11.48 -11.42 37.07
CA THR A 52 10.77 -11.80 38.30
C THR A 52 11.58 -12.79 39.14
N ALA A 53 12.17 -13.81 38.52
CA ALA A 53 13.01 -14.78 39.21
C ALA A 53 14.32 -14.14 39.74
N ALA A 54 14.88 -13.15 39.05
CA ALA A 54 16.05 -12.39 39.53
C ALA A 54 15.72 -11.56 40.78
N ILE A 55 14.53 -10.95 40.86
CA ILE A 55 14.07 -10.24 42.07
C ILE A 55 13.97 -11.21 43.26
N VAL A 56 13.37 -12.38 43.05
CA VAL A 56 13.29 -13.44 44.08
C VAL A 56 14.68 -13.93 44.46
N GLN A 57 15.58 -14.10 43.50
CA GLN A 57 16.97 -14.53 43.71
C GLN A 57 17.75 -13.54 44.56
N VAL A 58 17.57 -12.22 44.35
CA VAL A 58 18.15 -11.18 45.19
C VAL A 58 17.60 -11.26 46.61
N GLY A 59 16.28 -11.42 46.79
CA GLY A 59 15.67 -11.60 48.11
C GLY A 59 16.18 -12.84 48.85
N LEU A 60 16.29 -13.97 48.16
CA LEU A 60 16.87 -15.20 48.71
C LEU A 60 18.37 -15.05 49.03
N GLY A 61 19.11 -14.29 48.22
CA GLY A 61 20.51 -13.98 48.46
C GLY A 61 20.70 -13.13 49.71
N LEU A 62 19.89 -12.08 49.86
CA LEU A 62 19.88 -11.21 51.04
C LEU A 62 19.44 -11.94 52.31
N TYR A 63 18.52 -12.92 52.21
CA TYR A 63 18.12 -13.75 53.34
C TYR A 63 19.25 -14.69 53.81
N ILE A 64 20.08 -15.17 52.88
CA ILE A 64 21.22 -16.03 53.20
C ILE A 64 22.40 -15.21 53.73
N LEU A 65 22.63 -14.03 53.16
CA LEU A 65 23.66 -13.09 53.59
C LEU A 65 23.20 -12.38 54.88
N TYR A 66 23.46 -12.98 56.04
CA TYR A 66 23.49 -12.22 57.29
C TYR A 66 24.86 -11.54 57.40
N PRO A 67 24.99 -10.22 57.14
CA PRO A 67 26.29 -9.55 57.10
C PRO A 67 27.07 -9.61 58.43
N TYR A 68 26.41 -10.00 59.53
CA TYR A 68 27.00 -10.04 60.87
C TYR A 68 27.30 -11.47 61.39
N TYR A 69 26.98 -12.53 60.64
CA TYR A 69 27.17 -13.93 61.08
C TYR A 69 27.87 -14.84 60.03
N GLU A 70 28.23 -14.32 58.86
CA GLU A 70 28.80 -15.11 57.77
C GLU A 70 30.30 -15.42 57.98
N SER A 71 30.65 -16.70 58.18
CA SER A 71 32.02 -17.16 58.51
C SER A 71 33.00 -17.21 57.34
N ARG A 72 32.63 -16.74 56.13
CA ARG A 72 33.43 -16.89 54.90
C ARG A 72 34.55 -15.86 54.76
N GLY A 73 34.74 -14.99 55.75
CA GLY A 73 35.84 -14.04 55.82
C GLY A 73 35.67 -12.79 54.94
N LEU A 74 36.53 -11.80 55.18
CA LEU A 74 36.48 -10.48 54.53
C LEU A 74 36.77 -10.56 53.02
N GLU A 75 37.55 -11.54 52.59
CA GLU A 75 37.91 -11.79 51.18
C GLU A 75 36.70 -12.06 50.28
N PHE A 76 35.71 -12.80 50.79
CA PHE A 76 34.48 -13.09 50.05
C PHE A 76 33.67 -11.82 49.77
N TRP A 77 33.59 -10.90 50.75
CA TRP A 77 32.89 -9.63 50.59
C TRP A 77 33.61 -8.69 49.63
N ILE A 78 34.94 -8.67 49.64
CA ILE A 78 35.73 -7.95 48.63
C ILE A 78 35.41 -8.48 47.23
N LEU A 79 35.43 -9.81 47.04
CA LEU A 79 35.10 -10.43 45.75
C LEU A 79 33.66 -10.12 45.31
N TYR A 80 32.69 -10.20 46.22
CA TYR A 80 31.29 -9.90 45.95
C TYR A 80 31.10 -8.44 45.51
N ILE A 81 31.68 -7.48 46.23
CA ILE A 81 31.62 -6.05 45.89
C ILE A 81 32.34 -5.78 44.57
N ALA A 82 33.48 -6.45 44.31
CA ALA A 82 34.19 -6.32 43.05
C ALA A 82 33.36 -6.82 41.86
N VAL A 83 32.70 -7.98 41.99
CA VAL A 83 31.82 -8.54 40.95
C VAL A 83 30.57 -7.68 40.74
N ALA A 84 29.92 -7.24 41.82
CA ALA A 84 28.76 -6.34 41.74
C ALA A 84 29.16 -5.00 41.10
N GLY A 85 30.29 -4.42 41.51
CA GLY A 85 30.87 -3.23 40.92
C GLY A 85 31.19 -3.39 39.44
N PHE A 86 31.77 -4.53 39.04
CA PHE A 86 32.02 -4.85 37.63
C PHE A 86 30.74 -4.85 36.80
N TRP A 87 29.66 -5.50 37.27
CA TRP A 87 28.39 -5.53 36.53
C TRP A 87 27.71 -4.16 36.46
N VAL A 88 27.77 -3.37 37.53
CA VAL A 88 27.26 -1.99 37.54
C VAL A 88 28.06 -1.12 36.56
N ILE A 89 29.39 -1.21 36.58
CA ILE A 89 30.25 -0.49 35.64
C ILE A 89 29.97 -0.92 34.21
N LEU A 90 29.86 -2.22 33.93
CA LEU A 90 29.58 -2.74 32.60
C LEU A 90 28.21 -2.27 32.09
N PHE A 91 27.19 -2.24 32.95
CA PHE A 91 25.88 -1.67 32.63
C PHE A 91 26.01 -0.19 32.26
N PHE A 92 26.60 0.65 33.13
CA PHE A 92 26.75 2.08 32.86
C PHE A 92 27.64 2.38 31.65
N VAL A 93 28.73 1.64 31.44
CA VAL A 93 29.59 1.77 30.26
C VAL A 93 28.82 1.38 29.00
N SER A 94 28.01 0.32 29.04
CA SER A 94 27.17 -0.08 27.91
C SER A 94 26.09 0.95 27.60
N GLU A 95 25.48 1.55 28.63
CA GLU A 95 24.46 2.60 28.49
C GLU A 95 25.10 3.89 27.94
N ILE A 96 26.26 4.29 28.44
CA ILE A 96 27.03 5.45 27.96
C ILE A 96 27.52 5.21 26.53
N TYR A 97 27.97 3.99 26.20
CA TYR A 97 28.35 3.61 24.85
C TYR A 97 27.14 3.65 23.90
N TYR A 98 25.99 3.12 24.31
CA TYR A 98 24.74 3.21 23.56
C TYR A 98 24.34 4.67 23.32
N ILE A 99 24.37 5.51 24.35
CA ILE A 99 24.09 6.94 24.24
C ILE A 99 25.12 7.62 23.32
N LYS A 100 26.42 7.37 23.47
CA LYS A 100 27.44 8.02 22.63
C LYS A 100 27.46 7.53 21.18
N ASN A 101 27.31 6.24 20.92
CA ASN A 101 27.44 5.69 19.57
C ASN A 101 26.11 5.60 18.79
N ILE A 102 24.96 5.50 19.46
CA ILE A 102 23.65 5.48 18.77
C ILE A 102 22.97 6.85 18.82
N VAL A 103 23.16 7.63 19.90
CA VAL A 103 22.62 9.00 20.00
C VAL A 103 23.66 10.07 19.64
N GLY A 104 24.95 9.82 19.85
CA GLY A 104 26.04 10.77 19.57
C GLY A 104 26.63 10.72 18.16
N ASN A 105 26.76 9.55 17.52
CA ASN A 105 27.19 9.47 16.10
C ASN A 105 26.11 9.90 15.10
N THR A 106 24.91 10.23 15.57
CA THR A 106 23.87 10.90 14.77
C THR A 106 24.17 12.37 14.45
N VAL A 107 25.29 12.94 14.93
CA VAL A 107 25.67 14.33 14.62
C VAL A 107 27.19 14.45 14.44
N SER A 108 27.68 14.10 13.26
CA SER A 108 28.93 14.64 12.73
C SER A 108 28.66 15.46 11.47
N ASN A 109 27.91 16.55 11.65
CA ASN A 109 28.12 17.77 10.90
C ASN A 109 28.31 18.86 11.95
N GLU A 110 29.52 19.40 12.06
CA GLU A 110 29.90 20.39 13.09
C GLU A 110 29.03 21.66 13.05
N GLU A 111 28.38 21.95 11.93
CA GLU A 111 27.43 23.07 11.81
C GLU A 111 26.12 22.85 12.58
N ASN A 112 25.60 21.62 12.64
CA ASN A 112 24.34 21.33 13.34
C ASN A 112 24.50 21.26 14.87
N LYS A 113 25.72 21.06 15.37
CA LYS A 113 26.02 21.03 16.81
C LYS A 113 25.91 22.41 17.48
N LYS A 114 26.03 23.50 16.72
CA LYS A 114 25.83 24.88 17.23
C LYS A 114 24.36 25.25 17.39
N LEU A 115 23.42 24.54 16.73
CA LEU A 115 21.99 24.90 16.73
C LEU A 115 21.15 24.16 17.79
N LEU A 116 21.56 22.96 18.21
CA LEU A 116 20.81 22.15 19.18
C LEU A 116 21.53 22.09 20.53
N GLY A 117 21.30 23.13 21.33
CA GLY A 117 21.69 23.16 22.75
C GLY A 117 21.04 22.02 23.55
N LYS A 118 21.79 21.53 24.55
CA LYS A 118 21.40 20.44 25.46
C LYS A 118 19.96 20.60 25.98
N GLY A 119 19.10 19.65 25.61
CA GLY A 119 18.09 19.05 26.51
C GLY A 119 17.05 19.95 27.19
N GLU A 120 16.84 21.20 26.79
CA GLU A 120 15.76 22.04 27.33
C GLU A 120 14.60 22.19 26.34
N LYS A 121 13.37 22.21 26.89
CA LYS A 121 12.14 22.43 26.13
C LYS A 121 12.24 23.75 25.36
N ILE A 122 12.16 23.66 24.04
CA ILE A 122 12.30 24.81 23.14
C ILE A 122 11.08 25.74 23.31
N PRO A 123 11.28 27.04 23.64
CA PRO A 123 10.19 28.01 23.75
C PRO A 123 9.54 28.27 22.38
N ALA A 124 8.23 28.54 22.36
CA ALA A 124 7.45 28.78 21.13
C ALA A 124 8.02 29.91 20.23
N SER A 125 8.82 30.83 20.78
CA SER A 125 9.51 31.88 20.02
C SER A 125 10.57 31.33 19.05
N ARG A 126 11.26 30.24 19.40
CA ARG A 126 12.25 29.60 18.50
C ARG A 126 11.62 28.83 17.34
N LEU A 127 10.32 28.51 17.41
CA LEU A 127 9.58 27.91 16.30
C LEU A 127 9.47 28.90 15.12
N ASN A 128 9.27 30.19 15.43
CA ASN A 128 9.27 31.26 14.43
C ASN A 128 10.68 31.54 13.88
N ASP A 129 11.72 31.30 14.68
CA ASP A 129 13.11 31.45 14.22
C ASP A 129 13.56 30.27 13.34
N LEU A 130 12.99 29.07 13.54
CA LEU A 130 13.18 27.91 12.65
C LEU A 130 12.44 28.05 11.32
N VAL A 131 11.24 28.66 11.32
CA VAL A 131 10.55 29.07 10.08
C VAL A 131 11.39 30.10 9.32
N LYS A 132 12.01 31.05 10.02
CA LYS A 132 12.97 32.00 9.41
C LYS A 132 14.25 31.32 8.91
N TYR A 133 14.70 30.22 9.53
CA TYR A 133 15.83 29.41 9.04
C TYR A 133 15.47 28.59 7.80
N GLN A 134 14.22 28.08 7.70
CA GLN A 134 13.65 27.51 6.48
C GLN A 134 13.55 28.55 5.37
N ASP A 135 13.19 29.80 5.68
CA ASP A 135 13.18 30.88 4.69
C ASP A 135 14.59 31.25 4.24
N LYS A 136 15.58 31.28 5.14
CA LYS A 136 16.97 31.62 4.79
C LYS A 136 17.66 30.53 3.95
N ASN A 137 17.42 29.25 4.23
CA ASN A 137 17.99 28.15 3.43
C ASN A 137 17.19 27.86 2.13
N ASN A 138 15.94 28.32 1.99
CA ASN A 138 15.20 28.30 0.72
C ASN A 138 15.52 29.47 -0.21
N LEU A 139 16.26 30.49 0.25
CA LEU A 139 16.58 31.67 -0.54
C LEU A 139 17.91 31.57 -1.29
N ASP A 140 18.77 30.61 -0.96
CA ASP A 140 20.14 30.52 -1.53
C ASP A 140 20.45 29.18 -2.24
N SER A 141 19.50 28.25 -2.37
CA SER A 141 19.71 27.02 -3.16
C SER A 141 19.07 27.14 -4.56
N GLU A 142 19.94 27.13 -5.56
CA GLU A 142 19.69 26.84 -6.97
C GLU A 142 18.48 25.93 -7.19
N GLU A 143 17.57 26.36 -8.08
CA GLU A 143 16.47 25.62 -8.73
C GLU A 143 16.03 24.30 -8.06
N LYS A 144 14.90 24.34 -7.31
CA LYS A 144 14.32 23.13 -6.68
C LYS A 144 14.08 22.05 -7.73
N VAL A 145 14.71 20.89 -7.56
CA VAL A 145 14.55 19.73 -8.44
C VAL A 145 13.09 19.28 -8.47
N LEU A 146 12.53 19.22 -9.68
CA LEU A 146 11.18 18.71 -9.93
C LEU A 146 11.26 17.24 -10.31
N TYR A 147 10.37 16.42 -9.77
CA TYR A 147 10.27 15.00 -10.11
C TYR A 147 8.88 14.63 -10.61
N THR A 148 8.83 13.66 -11.50
CA THR A 148 7.65 12.89 -11.89
C THR A 148 7.56 11.59 -11.07
N TRP A 149 6.40 10.95 -11.04
CA TRP A 149 6.24 9.64 -10.38
C TRP A 149 7.10 8.54 -11.02
N GLN A 150 7.37 8.65 -12.32
CA GLN A 150 8.23 7.74 -13.07
C GLN A 150 9.70 7.90 -12.64
N GLU A 151 10.21 9.13 -12.55
CA GLU A 151 11.57 9.39 -12.04
C GLU A 151 11.73 8.90 -10.59
N ILE A 152 10.71 9.09 -9.75
CA ILE A 152 10.70 8.52 -8.39
C ILE A 152 10.80 6.99 -8.41
N ASP A 153 10.06 6.31 -9.30
CA ASP A 153 10.13 4.84 -9.44
C ASP A 153 11.52 4.36 -9.86
N GLU A 154 12.15 5.06 -10.81
CA GLU A 154 13.51 4.76 -11.29
C GLU A 154 14.54 4.90 -10.15
N GLU A 155 14.49 6.00 -9.40
CA GLU A 155 15.37 6.23 -8.25
C GLU A 155 15.18 5.16 -7.16
N VAL A 156 13.94 4.73 -6.91
CA VAL A 156 13.63 3.64 -5.97
C VAL A 156 14.17 2.29 -6.45
N LYS A 157 14.10 2.01 -7.75
CA LYS A 157 14.71 0.81 -8.36
C LYS A 157 16.24 0.85 -8.25
N ASN A 158 16.84 2.03 -8.33
CA ASN A 158 18.27 2.28 -8.11
C ASN A 158 18.67 2.20 -6.62
N GLY A 159 17.71 2.00 -5.71
CA GLY A 159 17.95 1.73 -4.30
C GLY A 159 17.80 2.93 -3.38
N ARG A 160 17.41 4.10 -3.89
CA ARG A 160 17.04 5.24 -3.04
C ARG A 160 15.70 5.03 -2.38
N ILE A 161 15.46 5.75 -1.30
CA ILE A 161 14.23 5.71 -0.52
C ILE A 161 13.60 7.10 -0.57
N LEU A 162 12.98 7.40 -1.71
CA LEU A 162 12.21 8.62 -1.90
C LEU A 162 10.78 8.42 -1.43
N VAL A 163 10.22 9.40 -0.72
CA VAL A 163 8.82 9.40 -0.29
C VAL A 163 8.18 10.75 -0.58
N VAL A 164 6.90 10.76 -0.93
CA VAL A 164 6.12 11.99 -1.16
C VAL A 164 5.32 12.30 0.09
N SER A 165 5.24 13.57 0.47
CA SER A 165 4.38 14.01 1.57
C SER A 165 3.67 15.33 1.22
N ASN A 166 2.49 15.50 1.82
CA ASN A 166 1.52 16.54 1.51
C ASN A 166 1.18 16.62 0.01
N GLY A 167 1.19 15.46 -0.68
CA GLY A 167 0.93 15.37 -2.12
C GLY A 167 1.86 16.16 -3.03
N LYS A 168 2.99 16.65 -2.51
CA LYS A 168 3.83 17.61 -3.24
C LYS A 168 5.32 17.50 -2.96
N TYR A 169 5.72 17.36 -1.70
CA TYR A 169 7.13 17.47 -1.31
C TYR A 169 7.80 16.11 -1.31
N ILE A 170 9.04 16.05 -1.78
CA ILE A 170 9.80 14.80 -1.91
C ILE A 170 10.93 14.81 -0.89
N TYR A 171 11.04 13.70 -0.17
CA TYR A 171 12.02 13.50 0.89
C TYR A 171 12.87 12.27 0.61
N ASP A 172 14.19 12.38 0.80
CA ASP A 172 15.11 11.25 0.70
C ASP A 172 15.41 10.65 2.08
N ALA A 173 14.77 9.53 2.40
CA ALA A 173 14.93 8.81 3.65
C ALA A 173 16.06 7.75 3.61
N SER A 174 16.88 7.71 2.56
CA SER A 174 17.94 6.70 2.40
C SER A 174 18.92 6.69 3.57
N GLN A 175 19.26 7.87 4.10
CA GLN A 175 20.17 8.05 5.22
C GLN A 175 19.65 7.44 6.53
N TRP A 176 18.35 7.17 6.63
CA TRP A 176 17.72 6.66 7.85
C TRP A 176 17.44 5.17 7.84
N ILE A 177 17.82 4.47 6.78
CA ILE A 177 17.53 3.05 6.65
C ILE A 177 18.06 2.26 7.86
N THR A 178 19.23 2.61 8.40
CA THR A 178 19.83 1.94 9.55
C THR A 178 19.39 2.48 10.91
N SER A 179 18.85 3.70 10.98
CA SER A 179 18.55 4.41 12.24
C SER A 179 17.05 4.59 12.49
N HIS A 180 16.19 4.21 11.56
CA HIS A 180 14.74 4.35 11.69
C HIS A 180 14.20 3.46 12.82
N PRO A 181 13.50 4.00 13.84
CA PRO A 181 13.00 3.24 14.99
C PRO A 181 12.03 2.11 14.62
N GLY A 182 11.25 2.28 13.55
CA GLY A 182 10.35 1.25 13.01
C GLY A 182 11.06 0.15 12.20
N GLY A 183 12.38 0.27 11.99
CA GLY A 183 13.19 -0.66 11.22
C GLY A 183 13.13 -0.43 9.70
N LYS A 184 14.01 -1.15 8.98
CA LYS A 184 14.26 -1.01 7.53
C LYS A 184 13.05 -1.33 6.66
N LEU A 185 12.31 -2.36 7.06
CA LEU A 185 11.22 -2.93 6.28
C LEU A 185 10.09 -1.95 5.99
N ILE A 186 9.89 -0.98 6.89
CA ILE A 186 8.82 0.01 6.79
C ILE A 186 9.19 1.07 5.77
N LEU A 187 10.43 1.54 5.80
CA LEU A 187 10.95 2.47 4.80
C LEU A 187 10.87 1.86 3.39
N TYR A 188 11.23 0.57 3.23
CA TYR A 188 11.06 -0.11 1.96
C TYR A 188 9.60 -0.28 1.52
N SER A 189 8.65 -0.38 2.47
CA SER A 189 7.23 -0.50 2.14
C SER A 189 6.60 0.82 1.66
N VAL A 190 7.16 1.96 2.08
CA VAL A 190 6.66 3.29 1.70
C VAL A 190 7.46 3.97 0.59
N ALA A 191 8.65 3.45 0.26
CA ALA A 191 9.49 3.97 -0.81
C ALA A 191 8.74 4.06 -2.15
N GLY A 192 8.73 5.25 -2.74
CA GLY A 192 8.06 5.58 -4.00
C GLY A 192 6.57 5.85 -3.89
N THR A 193 6.05 6.11 -2.68
CA THR A 193 4.62 6.34 -2.43
C THR A 193 4.39 7.63 -1.65
N ASP A 194 3.15 8.12 -1.66
CA ASP A 194 2.71 9.19 -0.77
C ASP A 194 2.48 8.63 0.67
N ILE A 195 3.15 9.25 1.64
CA ILE A 195 3.09 8.90 3.07
C ILE A 195 2.24 9.87 3.89
N SER A 196 1.54 10.81 3.25
CA SER A 196 0.78 11.86 3.94
C SER A 196 -0.20 11.29 4.97
N LEU A 197 -0.87 10.18 4.65
CA LEU A 197 -1.87 9.57 5.54
C LEU A 197 -1.24 8.86 6.74
N ASP A 198 -0.15 8.12 6.55
CA ASP A 198 0.55 7.48 7.68
C ASP A 198 1.21 8.52 8.58
N TYR A 199 1.71 9.61 7.97
CA TYR A 199 2.59 10.54 8.64
C TYR A 199 1.87 11.70 9.33
N PHE A 200 0.77 12.21 8.75
CA PHE A 200 0.01 13.33 9.31
C PHE A 200 -1.33 12.89 9.91
N TYR A 201 -2.11 12.07 9.18
CA TYR A 201 -3.47 11.74 9.60
C TYR A 201 -3.49 10.77 10.80
N GLU A 202 -2.73 9.67 10.75
CA GLU A 202 -2.67 8.72 11.87
C GLU A 202 -1.93 9.27 13.10
N ALA A 203 -1.04 10.25 12.91
CA ALA A 203 -0.32 10.91 14.01
C ALA A 203 -1.11 12.09 14.63
N GLY A 204 -2.24 12.49 14.03
CA GLY A 204 -3.08 13.59 14.53
C GLY A 204 -2.52 15.00 14.29
N PHE A 205 -1.65 15.17 13.29
CA PHE A 205 -1.04 16.45 12.93
C PHE A 205 -1.58 17.00 11.61
N ASP A 206 -1.70 18.32 11.50
CA ASP A 206 -2.16 18.99 10.28
C ASP A 206 -0.99 19.16 9.30
N ALA A 207 -1.09 18.53 8.11
CA ALA A 207 -0.07 18.58 7.06
C ALA A 207 0.24 20.01 6.60
N SER A 208 -0.72 20.94 6.69
CA SER A 208 -0.54 22.35 6.30
C SER A 208 0.38 23.13 7.23
N GLN A 209 0.57 22.69 8.48
CA GLN A 209 1.50 23.32 9.44
C GLN A 209 2.98 23.11 9.04
N PHE A 210 3.23 22.19 8.12
CA PHE A 210 4.58 21.76 7.73
C PHE A 210 4.85 21.96 6.23
N ALA A 211 3.89 22.53 5.50
CA ALA A 211 4.12 23.07 4.16
C ALA A 211 4.90 24.39 4.28
N PRO A 212 5.94 24.65 3.47
CA PRO A 212 6.59 25.95 3.42
C PRO A 212 5.56 27.03 3.09
N LYS A 213 5.44 28.03 3.98
CA LYS A 213 4.52 29.16 3.78
C LYS A 213 5.01 29.99 2.61
N GLN A 214 4.13 30.27 1.64
CA GLN A 214 4.45 31.22 0.57
C GLN A 214 4.57 32.62 1.16
N ILE A 215 5.71 33.27 0.94
CA ILE A 215 5.91 34.68 1.26
C ILE A 215 5.04 35.48 0.28
N ALA A 216 3.95 36.08 0.76
CA ALA A 216 3.23 37.08 -0.01
C ALA A 216 4.22 38.19 -0.41
N PRO A 217 4.23 38.67 -1.66
CA PRO A 217 5.10 39.77 -2.04
C PRO A 217 4.84 40.93 -1.08
N LYS A 218 5.91 41.46 -0.47
CA LYS A 218 5.82 42.65 0.37
C LYS A 218 5.21 43.76 -0.47
N HIS A 219 3.93 44.03 -0.26
CA HIS A 219 3.33 45.25 -0.78
C HIS A 219 4.12 46.39 -0.14
N ARG A 220 4.76 47.19 -0.99
CA ARG A 220 5.53 48.35 -0.56
C ARG A 220 4.54 49.29 0.13
N ASP A 221 4.77 49.55 1.42
CA ASP A 221 4.00 50.52 2.19
C ASP A 221 4.31 51.95 1.69
N ASP A 222 3.78 52.31 0.53
CA ASP A 222 3.58 53.73 0.21
C ASP A 222 2.28 54.18 0.85
N ARG A 223 2.44 54.89 1.96
CA ARG A 223 1.37 55.52 2.74
C ARG A 223 0.60 56.53 1.88
N GLY A 224 -0.62 56.17 1.50
CA GLY A 224 -1.68 57.10 1.14
C GLY A 224 -2.86 56.93 2.09
N ASN A 225 -3.23 58.00 2.79
CA ASN A 225 -4.31 58.07 3.78
C ASN A 225 -5.64 57.44 3.33
N ILE A 226 -6.19 56.51 4.12
CA ILE A 226 -7.63 56.17 4.11
C ILE A 226 -8.10 55.97 5.56
N PRO A 227 -9.30 56.45 5.97
CA PRO A 227 -9.69 56.56 7.38
C PRO A 227 -10.03 55.23 8.06
N GLN A 228 -9.78 55.18 9.37
CA GLN A 228 -10.21 54.14 10.30
C GLN A 228 -11.74 53.93 10.27
N SER A 229 -12.17 52.67 10.17
CA SER A 229 -13.40 52.23 10.81
C SER A 229 -13.18 50.93 11.58
N THR A 230 -13.42 51.08 12.88
CA THR A 230 -13.70 50.13 13.97
C THR A 230 -14.29 48.76 13.59
N SER A 231 -13.69 47.67 14.04
CA SER A 231 -14.04 46.98 15.31
C SER A 231 -13.48 45.55 15.35
N LEU A 232 -13.03 45.16 16.55
CA LEU A 232 -12.43 43.88 16.86
C LEU A 232 -13.45 42.75 16.86
N SER A 233 -13.21 41.72 16.05
CA SER A 233 -13.69 40.37 16.32
C SER A 233 -12.50 39.41 16.41
N ARG A 234 -12.21 39.05 17.66
CA ARG A 234 -11.31 37.99 18.15
C ARG A 234 -11.39 36.75 17.23
N PRO A 235 -10.28 36.22 16.67
CA PRO A 235 -10.35 34.97 15.94
C PRO A 235 -10.64 33.85 16.96
N GLN A 236 -11.87 33.36 16.96
CA GLN A 236 -12.19 32.06 17.52
C GLN A 236 -11.25 31.05 16.86
N GLN A 237 -10.53 30.31 17.70
CA GLN A 237 -9.81 29.11 17.30
C GLN A 237 -10.81 28.15 16.66
N ALA A 238 -10.92 28.20 15.34
CA ALA A 238 -11.57 27.16 14.57
C ALA A 238 -10.67 25.92 14.66
N GLN A 239 -10.86 25.13 15.72
CA GLN A 239 -10.58 23.70 15.68
C GLN A 239 -11.38 23.14 14.50
N ARG A 240 -10.75 23.10 13.32
CA ARG A 240 -11.23 22.37 12.15
C ARG A 240 -11.16 20.88 12.48
N ARG A 241 -12.13 20.39 13.25
CA ARG A 241 -12.58 19.01 13.12
C ARG A 241 -13.17 18.93 11.72
N LEU A 242 -12.44 18.30 10.80
CA LEU A 242 -13.04 17.78 9.57
C LEU A 242 -14.16 16.84 10.00
N THR A 243 -15.40 17.33 9.99
CA THR A 243 -16.58 16.54 10.26
C THR A 243 -16.74 15.51 9.16
N LEU A 244 -17.12 14.29 9.56
CA LEU A 244 -17.28 13.09 8.72
C LEU A 244 -18.25 13.27 7.52
N GLU A 245 -18.93 14.41 7.42
CA GLU A 245 -20.02 14.67 6.47
C GLU A 245 -19.57 15.01 5.04
N ASN A 246 -18.29 15.33 4.82
CA ASN A 246 -17.79 15.65 3.46
C ASN A 246 -17.42 14.42 2.61
N PHE A 247 -17.55 13.20 3.12
CA PHE A 247 -17.30 11.97 2.36
C PHE A 247 -18.61 11.36 1.82
N LYS A 248 -19.33 12.10 0.96
CA LYS A 248 -20.38 11.51 0.10
C LYS A 248 -19.74 11.04 -1.21
N GLN A 249 -19.02 9.92 -1.18
CA GLN A 249 -18.42 9.28 -2.37
C GLN A 249 -18.41 7.75 -2.14
N PRO A 250 -18.52 6.93 -3.21
CA PRO A 250 -18.99 5.55 -3.12
C PRO A 250 -18.12 4.74 -2.17
N ILE A 251 -18.70 4.37 -1.04
CA ILE A 251 -18.08 3.49 -0.06
C ILE A 251 -17.80 2.19 -0.81
N VAL A 252 -16.52 1.89 -1.03
CA VAL A 252 -16.11 0.55 -1.44
C VAL A 252 -16.79 -0.41 -0.45
N ASN A 253 -17.68 -1.27 -0.93
CA ASN A 253 -18.36 -2.27 -0.11
C ASN A 253 -17.32 -3.29 0.38
N LEU A 254 -16.57 -2.91 1.41
CA LEU A 254 -15.60 -3.74 2.09
C LEU A 254 -16.33 -4.53 3.17
N SER A 255 -16.14 -5.85 3.15
CA SER A 255 -16.59 -6.67 4.27
C SER A 255 -15.79 -6.33 5.52
N GLU A 256 -16.35 -6.63 6.70
CA GLU A 256 -15.62 -6.49 7.97
C GLU A 256 -14.31 -7.29 7.97
N LYS A 257 -14.33 -8.47 7.31
CA LYS A 257 -13.15 -9.30 7.11
C LYS A 257 -12.09 -8.61 6.24
N ASP A 258 -12.49 -7.95 5.16
CA ASP A 258 -11.58 -7.17 4.32
C ASP A 258 -10.94 -6.05 5.13
N TRP A 259 -11.73 -5.31 5.91
CA TRP A 259 -11.25 -4.23 6.76
C TRP A 259 -10.24 -4.73 7.81
N ALA A 260 -10.54 -5.83 8.50
CA ALA A 260 -9.63 -6.43 9.46
C ALA A 260 -8.28 -6.82 8.83
N LEU A 261 -8.28 -7.31 7.60
CA LEU A 261 -7.06 -7.67 6.87
C LEU A 261 -6.30 -6.44 6.36
N VAL A 262 -7.01 -5.39 5.92
CA VAL A 262 -6.39 -4.09 5.59
C VAL A 262 -5.69 -3.51 6.80
N VAL A 263 -6.36 -3.46 7.96
CA VAL A 263 -5.78 -2.98 9.22
C VAL A 263 -4.60 -3.84 9.65
N ARG A 264 -4.66 -5.16 9.47
CA ARG A 264 -3.53 -6.06 9.75
C ARG A 264 -2.34 -5.84 8.81
N SER A 265 -2.61 -5.49 7.55
CA SER A 265 -1.57 -5.12 6.57
C SER A 265 -0.95 -3.75 6.87
N ARG A 266 -1.67 -2.84 7.55
CA ARG A 266 -1.11 -1.57 8.02
C ARG A 266 0.01 -1.85 9.01
N ARG A 267 1.15 -1.21 8.77
CA ARG A 267 2.32 -1.25 9.64
C ARG A 267 2.58 0.16 10.11
N THR A 268 1.57 0.72 10.76
CA THR A 268 1.59 2.12 11.09
C THR A 268 2.40 2.33 12.36
N HIS A 269 3.22 3.37 12.33
CA HIS A 269 3.96 3.83 13.48
C HIS A 269 3.49 5.25 13.77
N ILE A 270 3.10 5.49 15.01
CA ILE A 270 2.80 6.83 15.46
C ILE A 270 4.13 7.59 15.52
N HIS A 271 4.23 8.64 14.73
CA HIS A 271 5.42 9.47 14.68
C HIS A 271 5.34 10.59 15.73
N THR A 272 6.48 10.86 16.39
CA THR A 272 6.59 11.98 17.32
C THR A 272 6.85 13.28 16.56
N LYS A 273 6.62 14.43 17.20
CA LYS A 273 6.97 15.75 16.63
C LYS A 273 8.44 15.85 16.21
N LEU A 274 9.35 15.19 16.94
CA LEU A 274 10.77 15.13 16.60
C LEU A 274 11.02 14.35 15.29
N ALA A 275 10.25 13.29 15.02
CA ALA A 275 10.35 12.57 13.76
C ALA A 275 9.92 13.47 12.59
N LEU A 276 8.85 14.24 12.76
CA LEU A 276 8.35 15.21 11.78
C LEU A 276 9.40 16.30 11.48
N GLU A 277 10.00 16.88 12.51
CA GLU A 277 11.08 17.86 12.36
C GLU A 277 12.26 17.28 11.58
N ARG A 278 12.65 16.05 11.88
CA ARG A 278 13.71 15.38 11.15
C ARG A 278 13.35 15.18 9.67
N LEU A 279 12.09 14.84 9.35
CA LEU A 279 11.71 14.55 7.95
C LEU A 279 11.81 15.81 7.11
N SER A 280 11.44 16.96 7.69
CA SER A 280 11.53 18.25 7.03
C SER A 280 12.95 18.61 6.56
N LEU A 281 14.00 18.08 7.23
CA LEU A 281 15.40 18.29 6.86
C LEU A 281 15.86 17.42 5.67
N LEU A 282 15.04 16.46 5.24
CA LEU A 282 15.36 15.54 4.15
C LEU A 282 14.72 15.93 2.82
N GLN A 283 14.14 17.14 2.73
CA GLN A 283 13.49 17.57 1.50
C GLN A 283 14.53 17.71 0.38
N VAL A 284 14.27 17.05 -0.75
CA VAL A 284 15.16 17.05 -1.92
C VAL A 284 14.51 17.67 -3.16
N GLY A 285 13.19 17.82 -3.18
CA GLY A 285 12.49 18.34 -4.36
C GLY A 285 10.99 18.46 -4.19
N GLU A 286 10.32 18.73 -5.30
CA GLU A 286 8.85 18.82 -5.39
C GLU A 286 8.33 18.01 -6.58
N LEU A 287 7.10 17.50 -6.46
CA LEU A 287 6.42 16.79 -7.54
C LEU A 287 6.03 17.80 -8.64
N LYS A 288 6.34 17.46 -9.90
CA LYS A 288 5.92 18.24 -11.06
C LYS A 288 4.39 18.26 -11.13
N ARG A 289 3.79 19.45 -11.24
CA ARG A 289 2.34 19.58 -11.41
C ARG A 289 1.98 19.31 -12.86
N GLU A 290 1.10 18.33 -13.10
CA GLU A 290 0.53 18.05 -14.42
C GLU A 290 -0.69 18.94 -14.68
N VAL A 291 -0.52 20.27 -14.67
CA VAL A 291 -1.44 21.23 -15.33
C VAL A 291 -0.64 22.48 -15.68
N ASP A 292 -0.27 22.62 -16.95
CA ASP A 292 0.09 23.90 -17.58
C ASP A 292 -0.71 24.02 -18.90
N ASP A 293 -2.00 23.67 -18.84
CA ASP A 293 -2.95 23.96 -19.93
C ASP A 293 -3.39 25.43 -19.82
N GLY A 294 -2.55 26.35 -20.29
CA GLY A 294 -2.88 27.67 -20.89
C GLY A 294 -3.88 28.64 -20.23
N TYR A 295 -4.54 28.33 -19.13
CA TYR A 295 -5.58 29.16 -18.51
C TYR A 295 -5.48 29.15 -16.98
N SER A 296 -5.28 30.36 -16.45
CA SER A 296 -5.38 30.78 -15.04
C SER A 296 -4.14 30.58 -14.16
N SER A 297 -3.23 31.55 -14.28
CA SER A 297 -2.10 31.81 -13.38
C SER A 297 -2.48 32.37 -11.99
N ASN A 298 -3.70 32.12 -11.48
CA ASN A 298 -4.18 32.73 -10.23
C ASN A 298 -4.84 31.78 -9.21
N ARG A 299 -4.62 30.47 -9.26
CA ARG A 299 -5.01 29.59 -8.12
C ARG A 299 -3.94 29.59 -7.03
N THR A 300 -4.08 30.56 -6.14
CA THR A 300 -3.37 30.65 -4.86
C THR A 300 -3.75 29.48 -3.93
N LEU A 301 -2.74 29.02 -3.16
CA LEU A 301 -2.80 28.34 -1.87
C LEU A 301 -4.14 27.69 -1.44
N ALA A 302 -4.12 26.37 -1.28
CA ALA A 302 -4.92 25.66 -0.28
C ALA A 302 -6.44 25.96 -0.28
N THR A 303 -7.06 26.02 -1.45
CA THR A 303 -8.51 25.99 -1.60
C THR A 303 -8.93 24.59 -2.03
N ASN A 304 -9.51 23.84 -1.08
CA ASN A 304 -10.14 22.51 -1.24
C ASN A 304 -9.27 21.34 -1.74
N GLY A 305 -8.24 21.00 -0.95
CA GLY A 305 -7.85 19.65 -0.46
C GLY A 305 -8.05 18.35 -1.25
N SER A 306 -8.23 18.33 -2.58
CA SER A 306 -8.31 17.08 -3.35
C SER A 306 -7.00 16.83 -4.10
N LEU A 307 -6.38 15.67 -3.85
CA LEU A 307 -5.20 15.23 -4.59
C LEU A 307 -5.65 14.69 -5.94
N ILE A 308 -5.05 15.16 -7.04
CA ILE A 308 -5.34 14.68 -8.39
C ILE A 308 -4.83 13.24 -8.54
N PHE A 309 -5.64 12.39 -9.16
CA PHE A 309 -5.25 11.02 -9.48
C PHE A 309 -4.19 10.99 -10.58
N ASN A 310 -3.08 10.28 -10.34
CA ASN A 310 -2.07 10.03 -11.35
C ASN A 310 -1.84 8.51 -11.50
N PRO A 311 -2.02 7.90 -12.69
CA PRO A 311 -1.83 6.47 -12.90
C PRO A 311 -0.41 5.96 -12.60
N TYR A 312 0.60 6.82 -12.64
CA TYR A 312 1.99 6.47 -12.37
C TYR A 312 2.34 6.47 -10.87
N GLU A 313 1.47 7.00 -10.02
CA GLU A 313 1.61 6.98 -8.57
C GLU A 313 1.44 5.56 -8.02
N TYR A 314 2.46 5.06 -7.30
CA TYR A 314 2.28 3.86 -6.49
C TYR A 314 1.49 4.15 -5.24
N ARG A 315 0.35 3.49 -5.14
CA ARG A 315 -0.50 3.47 -3.95
C ARG A 315 -0.31 2.14 -3.23
N ARG A 316 -0.60 2.11 -1.93
CA ARG A 316 -0.36 0.94 -1.07
C ARG A 316 -1.63 0.14 -0.86
N TYR A 317 -1.52 -1.17 -0.97
CA TYR A 317 -2.63 -2.13 -0.89
C TYR A 317 -2.33 -3.25 0.09
N GLY A 318 -3.37 -3.73 0.76
CA GLY A 318 -3.38 -5.02 1.44
C GLY A 318 -3.98 -6.11 0.54
N MET A 319 -3.39 -7.30 0.54
CA MET A 319 -4.05 -8.48 -0.01
C MET A 319 -5.10 -8.95 1.01
N THR A 320 -6.37 -8.92 0.64
CA THR A 320 -7.51 -9.24 1.53
C THR A 320 -8.09 -10.62 1.25
N GLU A 321 -7.89 -11.16 0.04
CA GLU A 321 -8.35 -12.50 -0.30
C GLU A 321 -7.33 -13.23 -1.19
N LYS A 322 -7.32 -14.56 -1.05
CA LYS A 322 -6.55 -15.47 -1.88
C LYS A 322 -7.30 -16.80 -1.99
N VAL A 323 -7.87 -17.07 -3.16
CA VAL A 323 -8.68 -18.25 -3.44
C VAL A 323 -8.01 -19.08 -4.52
N LEU A 324 -7.85 -20.38 -4.27
CA LEU A 324 -7.33 -21.33 -5.25
C LEU A 324 -8.43 -21.62 -6.27
N LEU A 325 -8.13 -21.49 -7.57
CA LEU A 325 -9.11 -21.73 -8.63
C LEU A 325 -8.94 -23.07 -9.34
N THR A 326 -7.75 -23.65 -9.28
CA THR A 326 -7.43 -24.92 -9.92
C THR A 326 -7.59 -26.08 -8.96
N ASP A 327 -8.09 -27.20 -9.47
CA ASP A 327 -8.25 -28.43 -8.68
C ASP A 327 -6.88 -28.96 -8.24
N ASP A 328 -6.69 -29.10 -6.93
CA ASP A 328 -5.43 -29.59 -6.33
C ASP A 328 -5.06 -30.96 -6.93
N GLY A 329 -3.92 -31.01 -7.62
CA GLY A 329 -3.32 -32.23 -8.15
C GLY A 329 -3.73 -32.66 -9.56
N LYS A 330 -4.74 -32.03 -10.19
CA LYS A 330 -5.14 -32.32 -11.59
C LYS A 330 -4.64 -31.28 -12.60
N SER A 331 -4.52 -30.03 -12.16
CA SER A 331 -4.03 -28.93 -12.99
C SER A 331 -2.50 -28.96 -13.16
N ASN A 332 -2.01 -28.56 -14.33
CA ASN A 332 -0.57 -28.39 -14.56
C ASN A 332 0.00 -27.17 -13.82
N PHE A 333 -0.88 -26.23 -13.47
CA PHE A 333 -0.48 -24.97 -12.85
C PHE A 333 -1.42 -24.59 -11.73
N ILE A 334 -0.86 -23.90 -10.74
CA ILE A 334 -1.65 -23.29 -9.68
C ILE A 334 -2.17 -21.94 -10.18
N PHE A 335 -3.48 -21.72 -10.12
CA PHE A 335 -4.09 -20.41 -10.33
C PHE A 335 -4.74 -19.88 -9.06
N TRP A 336 -4.42 -18.62 -8.73
CA TRP A 336 -5.02 -17.91 -7.61
C TRP A 336 -5.88 -16.76 -8.11
N LYS A 337 -7.06 -16.59 -7.51
CA LYS A 337 -7.75 -15.29 -7.45
C LYS A 337 -7.21 -14.53 -6.24
N LEU A 338 -6.70 -13.32 -6.46
CA LEU A 338 -6.18 -12.46 -5.40
C LEU A 338 -6.98 -11.16 -5.37
N LYS A 339 -7.47 -10.78 -4.19
CA LYS A 339 -8.15 -9.50 -3.96
C LYS A 339 -7.20 -8.53 -3.30
N PHE A 340 -7.09 -7.33 -3.86
CA PHE A 340 -6.33 -6.23 -3.31
C PHE A 340 -7.26 -5.10 -2.91
N THR A 341 -7.00 -4.52 -1.74
CA THR A 341 -7.76 -3.39 -1.22
C THR A 341 -6.79 -2.31 -0.80
N LEU A 342 -7.08 -1.07 -1.18
CA LEU A 342 -6.31 0.11 -0.84
C LEU A 342 -6.13 0.19 0.67
N LEU A 343 -4.92 0.51 1.11
CA LEU A 343 -4.59 0.53 2.53
C LEU A 343 -5.39 1.58 3.29
N TYR A 344 -5.71 2.69 2.60
CA TYR A 344 -6.56 3.77 3.07
C TYR A 344 -7.76 3.94 2.12
N PRO A 345 -8.86 3.18 2.29
CA PRO A 345 -9.99 3.20 1.36
C PRO A 345 -10.67 4.57 1.19
N TYR A 346 -10.45 5.49 2.12
CA TYR A 346 -10.94 6.87 2.10
C TYR A 346 -9.98 7.85 1.40
N ASP A 347 -8.80 7.42 0.95
CA ASP A 347 -7.88 8.20 0.13
C ASP A 347 -8.46 8.33 -1.29
N TYR A 348 -9.53 9.10 -1.45
CA TYR A 348 -10.11 9.36 -2.76
C TYR A 348 -9.28 10.41 -3.48
N ARG A 349 -8.93 10.16 -4.74
CA ARG A 349 -8.24 11.13 -5.60
C ARG A 349 -9.22 11.73 -6.61
N GLU A 350 -9.08 13.02 -6.88
CA GLU A 350 -9.87 13.69 -7.92
C GLU A 350 -9.59 13.03 -9.27
N ASN A 351 -10.63 12.83 -10.07
CA ASN A 351 -10.56 12.14 -11.37
C ASN A 351 -10.07 10.68 -11.30
N GLN A 352 -10.12 10.03 -10.14
CA GLN A 352 -9.80 8.60 -10.08
C GLN A 352 -10.86 7.77 -10.83
N PRO A 353 -10.45 6.74 -11.60
CA PRO A 353 -11.38 5.85 -12.28
C PRO A 353 -12.29 5.11 -11.30
N THR A 354 -13.59 5.12 -11.58
CA THR A 354 -14.61 4.40 -10.80
C THR A 354 -14.67 2.91 -11.12
N THR A 355 -14.17 2.50 -12.29
CA THR A 355 -14.05 1.12 -12.78
C THR A 355 -12.82 0.99 -13.68
N PHE A 356 -12.35 -0.23 -13.91
CA PHE A 356 -11.37 -0.49 -14.96
C PHE A 356 -12.04 -0.55 -16.33
N SER A 357 -11.47 0.13 -17.32
CA SER A 357 -11.86 -0.06 -18.72
C SER A 357 -11.36 -1.42 -19.21
N ASN A 358 -12.06 -2.00 -20.18
CA ASN A 358 -11.64 -3.27 -20.76
C ASN A 358 -10.26 -3.14 -21.43
N GLY A 359 -9.32 -4.04 -21.17
CA GLY A 359 -7.94 -3.91 -21.65
C GLY A 359 -6.97 -3.22 -20.70
N GLU A 360 -7.48 -2.51 -19.69
CA GLU A 360 -6.63 -1.87 -18.71
C GLU A 360 -5.97 -2.88 -17.76
N ALA A 361 -4.74 -2.59 -17.38
CA ALA A 361 -3.95 -3.37 -16.46
C ALA A 361 -3.41 -2.50 -15.32
N ILE A 362 -3.14 -3.13 -14.19
CA ILE A 362 -2.43 -2.55 -13.06
C ILE A 362 -1.01 -3.12 -12.99
N GLN A 363 -0.07 -2.33 -12.48
CA GLN A 363 1.30 -2.77 -12.26
C GLN A 363 1.55 -2.98 -10.77
N ILE A 364 1.96 -4.19 -10.41
CA ILE A 364 2.33 -4.54 -9.03
C ILE A 364 3.85 -4.52 -8.92
N GLN A 365 4.37 -3.74 -7.97
CA GLN A 365 5.78 -3.73 -7.61
C GLN A 365 6.00 -4.40 -6.25
N VAL A 366 6.99 -5.28 -6.19
CA VAL A 366 7.41 -5.95 -4.96
C VAL A 366 8.94 -5.93 -4.82
N ARG A 367 9.41 -5.89 -3.58
CA ARG A 367 10.81 -6.14 -3.23
C ARG A 367 10.95 -7.59 -2.81
N LEU A 368 11.80 -8.35 -3.51
CA LEU A 368 12.12 -9.73 -3.18
C LEU A 368 13.04 -9.79 -1.94
N PRO A 369 13.10 -10.94 -1.23
CA PRO A 369 14.04 -11.14 -0.12
C PRO A 369 15.52 -10.96 -0.50
N SER A 370 15.87 -11.10 -1.79
CA SER A 370 17.20 -10.79 -2.31
C SER A 370 17.53 -9.30 -2.34
N GLY A 371 16.55 -8.42 -2.07
CA GLY A 371 16.66 -6.97 -2.18
C GLY A 371 16.33 -6.43 -3.58
N LYS A 372 16.18 -7.30 -4.59
CA LYS A 372 15.78 -6.91 -5.96
C LYS A 372 14.34 -6.39 -5.97
N VAL A 373 14.11 -5.24 -6.59
CA VAL A 373 12.77 -4.72 -6.87
C VAL A 373 12.33 -5.22 -8.24
N ILE A 374 11.12 -5.78 -8.32
CA ILE A 374 10.53 -6.25 -9.57
C ILE A 374 9.11 -5.72 -9.70
N ASP A 375 8.66 -5.50 -10.93
CA ASP A 375 7.30 -5.09 -11.24
C ASP A 375 6.71 -5.92 -12.40
N ARG A 376 5.40 -6.16 -12.38
CA ARG A 376 4.67 -6.89 -13.44
C ARG A 376 3.25 -6.37 -13.59
N TYR A 377 2.75 -6.41 -14.82
CA TYR A 377 1.38 -6.04 -15.15
C TYR A 377 0.41 -7.22 -14.94
N TYR A 378 -0.79 -6.90 -14.47
CA TYR A 378 -1.90 -7.81 -14.27
C TYR A 378 -3.21 -7.12 -14.70
N THR A 379 -4.10 -7.86 -15.33
CA THR A 379 -5.45 -7.37 -15.63
C THR A 379 -6.32 -7.50 -14.39
N ALA A 380 -6.97 -6.40 -13.98
CA ALA A 380 -8.01 -6.44 -12.97
C ALA A 380 -9.31 -6.99 -13.59
N ILE A 381 -9.84 -8.08 -13.05
CA ILE A 381 -11.03 -8.74 -13.60
C ILE A 381 -12.34 -8.17 -13.06
N SER A 382 -12.31 -7.51 -11.90
CA SER A 382 -13.47 -6.93 -11.22
C SER A 382 -13.04 -5.78 -10.30
N GLY A 383 -14.02 -4.94 -9.92
CA GLY A 383 -13.81 -3.86 -8.97
C GLY A 383 -13.25 -2.58 -9.60
N ASN A 384 -12.53 -1.80 -8.80
CA ASN A 384 -11.99 -0.50 -9.16
C ASN A 384 -10.62 -0.27 -8.53
N ILE A 385 -10.03 0.91 -8.74
CA ILE A 385 -8.68 1.18 -8.24
C ILE A 385 -8.57 1.09 -6.71
N ALA A 386 -9.65 1.25 -5.94
CA ALA A 386 -9.61 1.11 -4.50
C ALA A 386 -9.73 -0.35 -4.02
N CYS A 387 -10.42 -1.22 -4.77
CA CYS A 387 -10.55 -2.63 -4.45
C CYS A 387 -10.85 -3.47 -5.69
N PHE A 388 -10.03 -4.47 -5.97
CA PHE A 388 -10.11 -5.25 -7.21
C PHE A 388 -9.55 -6.66 -7.08
N ASP A 389 -9.98 -7.52 -8.00
CA ASP A 389 -9.49 -8.89 -8.11
C ASP A 389 -8.57 -9.05 -9.33
N ILE A 390 -7.55 -9.89 -9.19
CA ILE A 390 -6.72 -10.37 -10.30
C ILE A 390 -6.63 -11.89 -10.29
N LEU A 391 -6.35 -12.48 -11.46
CA LEU A 391 -6.02 -13.89 -11.60
C LEU A 391 -4.52 -14.08 -11.84
N VAL A 392 -3.90 -14.99 -11.10
CA VAL A 392 -2.45 -15.21 -11.13
C VAL A 392 -2.12 -16.68 -11.38
N LYS A 393 -1.52 -16.95 -12.53
CA LYS A 393 -0.87 -18.25 -12.84
C LYS A 393 0.51 -18.33 -12.19
N VAL A 394 0.71 -19.28 -11.29
CA VAL A 394 2.03 -19.51 -10.67
C VAL A 394 2.97 -20.17 -11.69
N LYS A 395 4.10 -19.51 -11.99
CA LYS A 395 5.13 -20.00 -12.90
C LYS A 395 6.31 -20.50 -12.07
N VAL A 396 6.71 -21.75 -12.26
CA VAL A 396 7.80 -22.39 -11.50
C VAL A 396 9.11 -21.60 -11.57
N ASN A 397 9.47 -21.12 -12.77
CA ASN A 397 10.70 -20.37 -13.02
C ASN A 397 10.49 -18.84 -12.96
N GLY A 398 9.36 -18.37 -12.42
CA GLY A 398 9.07 -16.94 -12.28
C GLY A 398 9.59 -16.34 -10.99
N GLU A 399 9.74 -15.02 -10.94
CA GLU A 399 10.09 -14.31 -9.69
C GLU A 399 8.83 -13.78 -8.97
N MET A 400 7.94 -13.09 -9.70
CA MET A 400 6.75 -12.45 -9.13
C MET A 400 5.70 -13.45 -8.63
N THR A 401 5.32 -14.42 -9.46
CA THR A 401 4.17 -15.28 -9.11
C THR A 401 4.47 -16.30 -8.01
N PRO A 402 5.69 -16.87 -7.88
CA PRO A 402 6.06 -17.63 -6.68
C PRO A 402 6.14 -16.76 -5.42
N PHE A 403 6.52 -15.49 -5.54
CA PHE A 403 6.48 -14.54 -4.42
C PHE A 403 5.04 -14.34 -3.94
N LEU A 404 4.11 -13.99 -4.85
CA LEU A 404 2.67 -13.87 -4.54
C LEU A 404 2.08 -15.18 -4.01
N ASN A 405 2.54 -16.33 -4.49
CA ASN A 405 2.13 -17.65 -3.99
C ASN A 405 2.50 -17.86 -2.51
N LYS A 406 3.60 -17.29 -2.04
CA LYS A 406 4.01 -17.40 -0.62
C LYS A 406 3.31 -16.38 0.28
N CYS A 407 2.83 -15.28 -0.28
CA CYS A 407 2.10 -14.25 0.48
C CYS A 407 0.74 -14.75 0.95
N ARG A 408 0.34 -14.29 2.14
CA ARG A 408 -0.98 -14.54 2.72
C ARG A 408 -1.74 -13.22 2.90
N PRO A 409 -3.08 -13.28 2.92
CA PRO A 409 -3.88 -12.11 3.19
C PRO A 409 -3.50 -11.43 4.52
N GLY A 410 -3.44 -10.09 4.51
CA GLY A 410 -3.15 -9.27 5.67
C GLY A 410 -1.71 -9.29 6.20
N GLU A 411 -0.73 -9.93 5.51
CA GLU A 411 0.64 -10.03 6.03
C GLU A 411 1.60 -8.92 5.56
N ARG A 412 1.37 -8.41 4.35
CA ARG A 412 2.26 -7.44 3.68
C ARG A 412 1.45 -6.35 2.98
N GLN A 413 2.17 -5.29 2.64
CA GLN A 413 1.69 -4.22 1.77
C GLN A 413 2.27 -4.41 0.37
N PHE A 414 1.48 -4.05 -0.63
CA PHE A 414 1.84 -4.11 -2.04
C PHE A 414 1.79 -2.71 -2.61
N LYS A 415 2.76 -2.38 -3.47
CA LYS A 415 2.77 -1.12 -4.21
C LYS A 415 2.13 -1.39 -5.56
N ILE A 416 1.02 -0.72 -5.84
CA ILE A 416 0.27 -0.91 -7.07
C ILE A 416 -0.06 0.45 -7.68
N ARG A 417 0.09 0.54 -9.00
CA ARG A 417 -0.25 1.72 -9.79
C ARG A 417 -1.00 1.33 -11.07
N GLY A 418 -1.52 2.31 -11.78
CA GLY A 418 -2.42 2.17 -12.93
C GLY A 418 -3.74 2.90 -12.69
N PRO A 419 -4.76 2.67 -13.53
CA PRO A 419 -4.76 1.75 -14.66
C PRO A 419 -3.86 2.20 -15.83
N PHE A 420 -3.38 1.23 -16.60
CA PHE A 420 -2.60 1.46 -17.82
C PHE A 420 -3.19 0.69 -19.00
N GLY A 421 -2.94 1.19 -20.19
CA GLY A 421 -3.41 0.59 -21.42
C GLY A 421 -4.55 1.40 -22.03
N THR A 422 -5.02 0.92 -23.17
CA THR A 422 -6.15 1.50 -23.89
C THR A 422 -7.27 0.48 -23.95
N SER A 423 -8.48 0.97 -24.17
CA SER A 423 -9.64 0.10 -24.29
C SER A 423 -9.45 -0.90 -25.44
N LEU A 424 -9.51 -2.21 -25.16
CA LEU A 424 -9.38 -3.25 -26.21
C LEU A 424 -10.57 -3.22 -27.17
N VAL A 425 -11.75 -2.93 -26.63
CA VAL A 425 -13.01 -2.76 -27.34
C VAL A 425 -13.55 -1.41 -26.91
N LYS A 426 -13.76 -0.51 -27.86
CA LYS A 426 -14.29 0.81 -27.55
C LYS A 426 -15.79 0.74 -27.26
N ALA A 427 -16.28 1.65 -26.41
CA ALA A 427 -17.70 1.69 -26.06
C ALA A 427 -18.57 2.14 -27.24
N PRO A 428 -19.80 1.60 -27.36
CA PRO A 428 -20.73 1.90 -28.47
C PRO A 428 -21.19 3.36 -28.51
N ASN A 429 -21.16 4.09 -27.38
CA ASN A 429 -21.74 5.43 -27.26
C ASN A 429 -20.80 6.57 -27.70
N GLN A 430 -19.72 6.27 -28.43
CA GLN A 430 -18.76 7.27 -28.92
C GLN A 430 -18.96 7.49 -30.43
N PRO A 431 -19.22 8.74 -30.88
CA PRO A 431 -19.74 9.04 -32.22
C PRO A 431 -18.83 8.67 -33.40
N ASP A 432 -17.53 8.42 -33.17
CA ASP A 432 -16.55 8.07 -34.21
C ASP A 432 -16.07 6.60 -34.15
N ASN A 433 -16.76 5.73 -33.41
CA ASN A 433 -16.28 4.37 -33.20
C ASN A 433 -16.88 3.35 -34.17
N TYR A 434 -16.03 2.82 -35.04
CA TYR A 434 -16.29 1.55 -35.71
C TYR A 434 -16.38 0.42 -34.68
N MET A 435 -17.55 -0.21 -34.60
CA MET A 435 -17.78 -1.38 -33.78
C MET A 435 -17.92 -2.61 -34.70
N PRO A 436 -17.04 -3.62 -34.57
CA PRO A 436 -17.13 -4.79 -35.44
C PRO A 436 -18.38 -5.60 -35.09
N ASN A 437 -19.05 -6.15 -36.10
CA ASN A 437 -20.15 -7.12 -35.89
C ASN A 437 -19.64 -8.41 -35.24
N THR A 438 -18.38 -8.78 -35.48
CA THR A 438 -17.77 -9.97 -34.88
C THR A 438 -16.43 -9.63 -34.25
N LEU A 439 -16.25 -10.00 -32.99
CA LEU A 439 -14.98 -9.94 -32.26
C LEU A 439 -14.43 -11.35 -32.07
N VAL A 440 -13.25 -11.62 -32.60
CA VAL A 440 -12.51 -12.87 -32.34
C VAL A 440 -11.39 -12.58 -31.35
N TYR A 441 -11.39 -13.29 -30.22
CA TYR A 441 -10.38 -13.17 -29.18
C TYR A 441 -9.59 -14.47 -29.06
N ILE A 442 -8.28 -14.39 -29.29
CA ILE A 442 -7.39 -15.56 -29.16
C ILE A 442 -6.56 -15.39 -27.90
N ALA A 443 -6.73 -16.32 -26.96
CA ALA A 443 -6.06 -16.31 -25.67
C ALA A 443 -5.19 -17.56 -25.50
N ALA A 444 -4.10 -17.43 -24.74
CA ALA A 444 -3.32 -18.58 -24.28
C ALA A 444 -2.92 -18.41 -22.81
N GLY A 445 -3.27 -19.40 -21.98
CA GLY A 445 -2.97 -19.39 -20.54
C GLY A 445 -3.47 -18.14 -19.82
N SER A 446 -2.57 -17.38 -19.19
CA SER A 446 -2.95 -16.15 -18.47
C SER A 446 -3.40 -15.00 -19.39
N GLY A 447 -3.19 -15.11 -20.70
CA GLY A 447 -3.72 -14.15 -21.68
C GLY A 447 -5.26 -14.15 -21.77
N LEU A 448 -5.94 -15.04 -21.05
CA LEU A 448 -7.40 -15.06 -20.93
C LEU A 448 -7.94 -13.92 -20.05
N THR A 449 -7.14 -13.35 -19.14
CA THR A 449 -7.64 -12.38 -18.14
C THR A 449 -8.22 -11.10 -18.73
N PRO A 450 -7.68 -10.49 -19.82
CA PRO A 450 -8.32 -9.33 -20.44
C PRO A 450 -9.67 -9.69 -21.10
N PHE A 451 -9.83 -10.91 -21.59
CA PHE A 451 -11.14 -11.38 -22.08
C PHE A 451 -12.16 -11.47 -20.96
N LEU A 452 -11.79 -12.04 -19.81
CA LEU A 452 -12.67 -12.09 -18.64
C LEU A 452 -13.04 -10.69 -18.14
N GLN A 453 -12.12 -9.73 -18.22
CA GLN A 453 -12.41 -8.32 -17.93
C GLN A 453 -13.41 -7.74 -18.93
N ILE A 454 -13.29 -8.03 -20.25
CA ILE A 454 -14.29 -7.62 -21.25
C ILE A 454 -15.67 -8.17 -20.90
N LEU A 455 -15.76 -9.46 -20.57
CA LEU A 455 -17.04 -10.06 -20.19
C LEU A 455 -17.66 -9.34 -18.99
N ASN A 456 -16.88 -9.11 -17.93
CA ASN A 456 -17.38 -8.49 -16.72
C ASN A 456 -17.74 -7.00 -16.89
N THR A 457 -17.04 -6.27 -17.77
CA THR A 457 -17.22 -4.82 -17.94
C THR A 457 -18.19 -4.43 -19.04
N MET A 458 -18.38 -5.28 -20.06
CA MET A 458 -19.15 -4.92 -21.26
C MET A 458 -20.35 -5.85 -21.54
N ILE A 459 -20.31 -7.10 -21.07
CA ILE A 459 -21.31 -8.13 -21.40
C ILE A 459 -22.23 -8.42 -20.22
N LEU A 460 -21.65 -8.66 -19.05
CA LEU A 460 -22.32 -9.07 -17.82
C LEU A 460 -22.66 -7.95 -16.80
N PRO A 461 -22.39 -6.64 -17.01
CA PRO A 461 -22.90 -5.64 -16.09
C PRO A 461 -24.43 -5.71 -15.95
N LEU A 462 -24.91 -6.00 -14.74
CA LEU A 462 -26.35 -6.06 -14.44
C LEU A 462 -26.97 -4.68 -14.18
N TYR A 463 -26.13 -3.70 -13.89
CA TYR A 463 -26.51 -2.38 -13.41
C TYR A 463 -25.70 -1.31 -14.15
N GLU A 464 -26.39 -0.34 -14.73
CA GLU A 464 -25.76 0.85 -15.30
C GLU A 464 -26.16 2.07 -14.47
N PRO A 465 -25.20 2.71 -13.76
CA PRO A 465 -25.48 3.99 -13.11
C PRO A 465 -25.65 5.04 -14.20
N LEU A 466 -26.83 5.66 -14.22
CA LEU A 466 -27.18 6.76 -15.11
C LEU A 466 -27.24 8.03 -14.29
N GLU A 467 -26.60 9.08 -14.80
CA GLU A 467 -26.74 10.43 -14.25
C GLU A 467 -27.91 11.12 -14.93
N VAL A 468 -28.80 11.68 -14.12
CA VAL A 468 -29.97 12.41 -14.59
C VAL A 468 -29.50 13.79 -15.06
N TRP A 469 -29.55 14.03 -16.37
CA TRP A 469 -29.14 15.32 -16.94
C TRP A 469 -30.22 16.39 -16.84
N GLU A 470 -31.48 15.98 -16.92
CA GLU A 470 -32.64 16.87 -16.85
C GLU A 470 -33.60 16.35 -15.79
N ALA A 471 -34.14 17.26 -14.98
CA ALA A 471 -35.07 16.89 -13.93
C ALA A 471 -36.35 16.27 -14.52
N PHE A 472 -36.79 15.15 -13.96
CA PHE A 472 -38.02 14.47 -14.33
C PHE A 472 -39.09 14.74 -13.27
N THR A 473 -40.19 15.36 -13.70
CA THR A 473 -41.37 15.54 -12.86
C THR A 473 -42.37 14.41 -13.13
N PRO A 474 -42.71 13.58 -12.13
CA PRO A 474 -43.66 12.49 -12.27
C PRO A 474 -45.02 12.97 -12.78
N ALA A 475 -45.57 12.26 -13.76
CA ALA A 475 -46.95 12.43 -14.21
C ALA A 475 -47.91 11.49 -13.46
N ASN A 476 -47.42 10.33 -13.01
CA ASN A 476 -48.19 9.30 -12.31
C ASN A 476 -47.70 9.11 -10.87
N SER A 477 -48.56 8.53 -10.00
CA SER A 477 -48.25 8.33 -8.58
C SER A 477 -47.20 7.25 -8.29
N ASP A 478 -46.90 6.40 -9.26
CA ASP A 478 -45.92 5.30 -9.22
C ASP A 478 -44.55 5.68 -9.80
N GLU A 479 -44.42 6.90 -10.32
CA GLU A 479 -43.19 7.44 -10.87
C GLU A 479 -42.36 8.16 -9.79
N VAL A 480 -41.04 8.01 -9.84
CA VAL A 480 -40.10 8.63 -8.88
C VAL A 480 -39.60 9.97 -9.45
N PRO A 481 -39.71 11.09 -8.71
CA PRO A 481 -39.15 12.36 -9.15
C PRO A 481 -37.62 12.28 -9.17
N LEU A 482 -37.01 12.79 -10.24
CA LEU A 482 -35.56 12.82 -10.41
C LEU A 482 -35.09 14.25 -10.63
N ASN A 483 -34.03 14.68 -9.99
CA ASN A 483 -33.40 15.97 -10.20
C ASN A 483 -32.16 15.83 -11.08
N ALA A 484 -31.78 16.91 -11.76
CA ALA A 484 -30.50 16.95 -12.44
C ALA A 484 -29.34 16.71 -11.45
N GLY A 485 -28.46 15.76 -11.78
CA GLY A 485 -27.36 15.28 -10.93
C GLY A 485 -27.72 14.10 -10.02
N ASP A 486 -28.98 13.64 -9.99
CA ASP A 486 -29.32 12.39 -9.32
C ASP A 486 -28.74 11.19 -10.09
N TYR A 487 -28.37 10.13 -9.37
CA TYR A 487 -27.93 8.87 -9.95
C TYR A 487 -29.01 7.81 -9.82
N VAL A 488 -29.45 7.25 -10.95
CA VAL A 488 -30.38 6.12 -11.00
C VAL A 488 -29.68 4.90 -11.58
N VAL A 489 -30.24 3.72 -11.32
CA VAL A 489 -29.66 2.46 -11.82
C VAL A 489 -30.64 1.84 -12.80
N SER A 490 -30.19 1.64 -14.04
CA SER A 490 -30.94 0.89 -15.04
C SER A 490 -30.56 -0.59 -15.01
N TYR A 491 -31.58 -1.45 -15.08
CA TYR A 491 -31.42 -2.90 -15.25
C TYR A 491 -31.32 -3.21 -16.75
N VAL A 492 -30.11 -3.52 -17.22
CA VAL A 492 -29.89 -3.89 -18.63
C VAL A 492 -30.09 -5.40 -18.76
N ILE A 493 -31.32 -5.85 -18.94
CA ILE A 493 -31.65 -7.29 -18.91
C ILE A 493 -31.71 -7.92 -20.32
N THR A 494 -31.84 -7.16 -21.41
CA THR A 494 -32.32 -7.77 -22.68
C THR A 494 -31.35 -7.78 -23.86
N THR A 495 -30.27 -6.99 -23.87
CA THR A 495 -29.31 -6.97 -25.00
C THR A 495 -27.92 -6.55 -24.53
N THR A 496 -26.86 -7.17 -25.07
CA THR A 496 -25.49 -6.67 -24.84
C THR A 496 -25.37 -5.21 -25.30
N ARG A 497 -24.43 -4.46 -24.72
CA ARG A 497 -24.11 -3.09 -25.16
C ARG A 497 -23.77 -3.02 -26.65
N PHE A 498 -23.36 -4.13 -27.24
CA PHE A 498 -22.97 -4.24 -28.64
C PHE A 498 -24.15 -4.45 -29.62
N GLY A 499 -25.38 -4.51 -29.11
CA GLY A 499 -26.57 -4.77 -29.92
C GLY A 499 -26.77 -6.25 -30.23
N ARG A 500 -27.86 -6.58 -30.93
CA ARG A 500 -28.33 -7.97 -31.12
C ARG A 500 -27.51 -8.78 -32.14
N ASN A 501 -26.84 -8.11 -33.07
CA ASN A 501 -26.11 -8.74 -34.16
C ASN A 501 -24.62 -8.93 -33.86
N PHE A 502 -24.17 -8.51 -32.67
CA PHE A 502 -22.79 -8.68 -32.26
C PHE A 502 -22.50 -10.13 -31.89
N LYS A 503 -21.39 -10.68 -32.41
CA LYS A 503 -20.86 -12.01 -32.08
C LYS A 503 -19.45 -11.90 -31.50
N MET A 504 -19.17 -12.62 -30.43
CA MET A 504 -17.89 -12.71 -29.76
C MET A 504 -17.44 -14.17 -29.71
N ILE A 505 -16.28 -14.45 -30.27
CA ILE A 505 -15.70 -15.80 -30.32
C ILE A 505 -14.41 -15.81 -29.53
N LEU A 506 -14.36 -16.62 -28.47
CA LEU A 506 -13.13 -16.90 -27.73
C LEU A 506 -12.49 -18.18 -28.25
N ILE A 507 -11.22 -18.10 -28.64
CA ILE A 507 -10.34 -19.25 -28.89
C ILE A 507 -9.34 -19.31 -27.75
N ASN A 508 -9.59 -20.19 -26.78
CA ASN A 508 -8.78 -20.34 -25.57
C ASN A 508 -7.83 -21.54 -25.68
N CYS A 509 -6.54 -21.25 -25.87
CA CYS A 509 -5.48 -22.25 -25.96
C CYS A 509 -4.95 -22.62 -24.56
N ILE A 510 -5.11 -23.89 -24.19
CA ILE A 510 -4.75 -24.43 -22.88
C ILE A 510 -3.98 -25.76 -23.02
N GLN A 511 -3.31 -26.18 -21.96
CA GLN A 511 -2.62 -27.47 -21.95
C GLN A 511 -3.58 -28.60 -21.60
N SER A 512 -4.29 -28.47 -20.49
CA SER A 512 -5.35 -29.40 -20.06
C SER A 512 -6.65 -28.65 -19.79
N THR A 513 -7.79 -29.33 -19.88
CA THR A 513 -9.11 -28.82 -19.44
C THR A 513 -9.14 -28.45 -17.95
N SER A 514 -8.25 -29.02 -17.14
CA SER A 514 -8.06 -28.62 -15.73
C SER A 514 -7.38 -27.26 -15.56
N ASP A 515 -6.78 -26.71 -16.62
CA ASP A 515 -6.12 -25.39 -16.61
C ASP A 515 -7.09 -24.24 -16.97
N ILE A 516 -8.37 -24.53 -17.24
CA ILE A 516 -9.38 -23.50 -17.55
C ILE A 516 -9.71 -22.72 -16.28
N VAL A 517 -9.67 -21.39 -16.39
CA VAL A 517 -10.04 -20.47 -15.31
C VAL A 517 -11.13 -19.51 -15.79
N GLY A 518 -11.90 -18.99 -14.83
CA GLY A 518 -13.00 -18.06 -15.13
C GLY A 518 -14.24 -18.76 -15.74
N LEU A 519 -14.40 -20.07 -15.53
CA LEU A 519 -15.56 -20.84 -16.00
C LEU A 519 -16.88 -20.17 -15.57
N GLU A 520 -16.99 -19.70 -14.33
CA GLU A 520 -18.19 -19.01 -13.85
C GLU A 520 -18.61 -17.81 -14.75
N LEU A 521 -17.64 -17.01 -15.22
CA LEU A 521 -17.92 -15.88 -16.10
C LEU A 521 -18.20 -16.33 -17.54
N LEU A 522 -17.47 -17.34 -18.03
CA LEU A 522 -17.66 -17.90 -19.36
C LEU A 522 -19.04 -18.56 -19.49
N ASP A 523 -19.41 -19.37 -18.50
CA ASP A 523 -20.69 -20.07 -18.42
C ASP A 523 -21.84 -19.07 -18.31
N ALA A 524 -21.72 -18.09 -17.41
CA ALA A 524 -22.73 -17.02 -17.29
C ALA A 524 -22.92 -16.27 -18.61
N ALA A 525 -21.83 -15.93 -19.31
CA ALA A 525 -21.88 -15.23 -20.58
C ALA A 525 -22.53 -16.08 -21.68
N MET A 526 -22.16 -17.35 -21.83
CA MET A 526 -22.73 -18.26 -22.82
C MET A 526 -24.20 -18.59 -22.54
N ILE A 527 -24.60 -18.74 -21.27
CA ILE A 527 -26.00 -18.98 -20.88
C ILE A 527 -26.85 -17.74 -21.15
N THR A 528 -26.32 -16.56 -20.83
CA THR A 528 -27.05 -15.29 -20.99
C THR A 528 -27.17 -14.87 -22.46
N TYR A 529 -26.13 -15.12 -23.26
CA TYR A 529 -26.05 -14.68 -24.66
C TYR A 529 -25.61 -15.81 -25.61
N PRO A 530 -26.37 -16.92 -25.71
CA PRO A 530 -25.96 -18.12 -26.43
C PRO A 530 -25.77 -17.91 -27.94
N ASN A 531 -26.47 -16.93 -28.53
CA ASN A 531 -26.35 -16.60 -29.94
C ASN A 531 -25.23 -15.59 -30.24
N GLN A 532 -24.67 -14.96 -29.19
CA GLN A 532 -23.68 -13.89 -29.33
C GLN A 532 -22.31 -14.31 -28.81
N ILE A 533 -22.20 -15.33 -27.96
CA ILE A 533 -20.94 -15.70 -27.31
C ILE A 533 -20.65 -17.16 -27.59
N GLU A 534 -19.51 -17.40 -28.21
CA GLU A 534 -19.03 -18.72 -28.57
C GLU A 534 -17.62 -18.92 -27.99
N VAL A 535 -17.39 -20.07 -27.36
CA VAL A 535 -16.12 -20.39 -26.72
C VAL A 535 -15.59 -21.71 -27.28
N HIS A 536 -14.37 -21.68 -27.82
CA HIS A 536 -13.61 -22.86 -28.22
C HIS A 536 -12.36 -23.02 -27.34
N HIS A 537 -12.23 -24.18 -26.71
CA HIS A 537 -11.07 -24.58 -25.94
C HIS A 537 -10.18 -25.49 -26.81
N LEU A 538 -8.97 -25.02 -27.14
CA LEU A 538 -7.97 -25.82 -27.83
C LEU A 538 -7.03 -26.43 -26.79
N VAL A 539 -7.04 -27.76 -26.65
CA VAL A 539 -6.35 -28.49 -25.59
C VAL A 539 -5.17 -29.24 -26.17
N SER A 540 -3.95 -28.89 -25.76
CA SER A 540 -2.75 -29.50 -26.35
C SER A 540 -2.37 -30.87 -25.76
N ASP A 541 -2.86 -31.22 -24.58
CA ASP A 541 -2.63 -32.49 -23.87
C ASP A 541 -3.99 -33.15 -23.56
N PHE A 542 -4.60 -33.74 -24.60
CA PHE A 542 -5.94 -34.31 -24.54
C PHE A 542 -6.00 -35.63 -23.76
N ASP A 543 -4.87 -36.34 -23.67
CA ASP A 543 -4.75 -37.68 -23.06
C ASP A 543 -5.00 -37.69 -21.54
N ARG A 544 -4.97 -36.53 -20.88
CA ARG A 544 -5.27 -36.41 -19.44
C ARG A 544 -6.75 -36.42 -19.08
N GLY A 545 -7.61 -36.60 -20.07
CA GLY A 545 -9.05 -36.62 -19.89
C GLY A 545 -9.66 -35.22 -19.86
N ILE A 546 -10.95 -35.17 -20.18
CA ILE A 546 -11.76 -33.96 -20.16
C ILE A 546 -12.36 -33.81 -18.77
N ARG A 547 -12.19 -32.63 -18.17
CA ARG A 547 -12.90 -32.26 -16.94
C ARG A 547 -14.40 -32.22 -17.23
N ASP A 548 -15.20 -32.95 -16.45
CA ASP A 548 -16.66 -32.88 -16.54
C ASP A 548 -17.16 -31.45 -16.30
N GLY A 549 -18.20 -31.04 -17.03
CA GLY A 549 -18.85 -29.74 -16.84
C GLY A 549 -18.09 -28.54 -17.43
N VAL A 550 -17.15 -28.75 -18.35
CA VAL A 550 -16.57 -27.66 -19.15
C VAL A 550 -17.57 -27.25 -20.23
N SER A 551 -18.00 -25.99 -20.20
CA SER A 551 -18.85 -25.41 -21.24
C SER A 551 -18.06 -24.99 -22.47
N GLY A 552 -18.74 -24.87 -23.61
CA GLY A 552 -18.14 -24.51 -24.90
C GLY A 552 -17.61 -25.71 -25.68
N TYR A 553 -17.01 -25.45 -26.83
CA TYR A 553 -16.50 -26.48 -27.73
C TYR A 553 -15.07 -26.86 -27.37
N ILE A 554 -14.81 -28.14 -27.12
CA ILE A 554 -13.47 -28.64 -26.84
C ILE A 554 -12.90 -29.25 -28.14
N ARG A 555 -11.68 -28.85 -28.48
CA ARG A 555 -10.95 -29.35 -29.65
C ARG A 555 -9.55 -29.79 -29.24
N ASP A 556 -9.11 -30.90 -29.82
CA ASP A 556 -7.76 -31.43 -29.62
C ASP A 556 -6.74 -30.66 -30.46
N GLY A 557 -5.57 -30.45 -29.87
CA GLY A 557 -4.39 -29.91 -30.54
C GLY A 557 -4.13 -28.44 -30.29
N LYS A 558 -3.14 -27.93 -31.02
CA LYS A 558 -2.73 -26.52 -31.00
C LYS A 558 -3.45 -25.77 -32.12
N ILE A 559 -3.56 -24.45 -31.94
CA ILE A 559 -4.06 -23.54 -32.97
C ILE A 559 -3.31 -23.75 -34.29
N ASN A 560 -4.05 -23.95 -35.36
CA ASN A 560 -3.54 -24.11 -36.72
C ASN A 560 -4.55 -23.53 -37.73
N GLU A 561 -4.13 -23.42 -38.98
CA GLU A 561 -4.94 -22.82 -40.05
C GLU A 561 -6.27 -23.56 -40.29
N VAL A 562 -6.26 -24.89 -40.20
CA VAL A 562 -7.46 -25.72 -40.40
C VAL A 562 -8.50 -25.45 -39.30
N ILE A 563 -8.09 -25.51 -38.03
CA ILE A 563 -8.96 -25.25 -36.89
C ILE A 563 -9.48 -23.81 -36.91
N LEU A 564 -8.63 -22.84 -37.27
CA LEU A 564 -9.05 -21.45 -37.43
C LEU A 564 -10.06 -21.30 -38.56
N GLY A 565 -9.82 -21.93 -39.71
CA GLY A 565 -10.76 -21.94 -40.84
C GLY A 565 -12.12 -22.51 -40.46
N GLU A 566 -12.14 -23.63 -39.73
CA GLU A 566 -13.38 -24.23 -39.23
C GLU A 566 -14.14 -23.29 -38.28
N ILE A 567 -13.46 -22.75 -37.26
CA ILE A 567 -14.08 -21.84 -36.28
C ILE A 567 -14.61 -20.58 -36.97
N LEU A 568 -13.82 -19.98 -37.86
CA LEU A 568 -14.19 -18.72 -38.52
C LEU A 568 -15.22 -18.92 -39.65
N SER A 569 -15.32 -20.11 -40.24
CA SER A 569 -16.38 -20.39 -41.22
C SER A 569 -17.79 -20.28 -40.61
N SER A 570 -17.92 -20.52 -39.31
CA SER A 570 -19.17 -20.31 -38.55
C SER A 570 -19.56 -18.84 -38.35
N VAL A 571 -18.70 -17.90 -38.73
CA VAL A 571 -18.93 -16.46 -38.66
C VAL A 571 -19.57 -15.92 -39.94
N ASN A 572 -19.32 -16.56 -41.07
CA ASN A 572 -19.74 -16.10 -42.40
C ASN A 572 -21.14 -16.61 -42.79
N ASN A 573 -21.74 -17.48 -41.97
CA ASN A 573 -23.13 -17.92 -42.05
C ASN A 573 -23.92 -17.28 -40.91
#